data_AF-A0A935XC10-F1
#
_entry.id   AF-A0A935XC10-F1
#
_cell.length_a   1.000
_cell.length_b   1.000
_cell.length_c   1.000
_cell.angle_alpha   90.00
_cell.angle_beta   90.00
_cell.angle_gamma   90.00
#
_symmetry.space_group_name_H-M   'P 1'
#
loop_
_entity.id
_entity.type
_entity.pdbx_description
1 polymer ?
#
loop_
_entity_poly.entity_id
_entity_poly.type
_entity_poly.pdbx_seq_one_letter_code
_entity_poly.pdbx_strand_id
1 'polypeptide(L)'
;MPLHRHLPDRVRSRTSTLALATVAALFAASPVVRAQDPGAAQRVARLRALMTPVAPLAGQWAGDARIVTGPGAALLVRQHEDVVLGASGTVLLIRGTGRTTEPSARDSVVFEAAGIIWADAQAGKLRMRAYREGNEIEADLAVRADTLEWGFAVPGGRVRYVIAFGNDTWHEVGHFLRDGAPPYQVIEMRLQRKR
;
A
#
# COMPACT_ATOMS: atom_id res chain seq x y z
N MET A 1 33.85 51.59 -30.59
CA MET A 1 33.42 52.97 -30.91
C MET A 1 33.66 53.19 -32.39
N PRO A 2 32.62 53.51 -33.17
CA PRO A 2 32.28 54.93 -33.36
C PRO A 2 30.79 55.23 -33.18
N LEU A 3 30.54 56.44 -32.70
CA LEU A 3 29.25 57.14 -32.64
C LEU A 3 28.91 57.68 -34.03
N HIS A 4 27.65 57.60 -34.44
CA HIS A 4 27.01 58.69 -35.18
C HIS A 4 25.47 58.59 -35.05
N ARG A 5 24.90 59.57 -34.35
CA ARG A 5 23.49 59.98 -34.46
C ARG A 5 23.32 60.76 -35.77
N HIS A 6 22.25 60.52 -36.52
CA HIS A 6 21.45 61.59 -37.11
C HIS A 6 20.04 61.13 -37.49
N LEU A 7 19.07 61.93 -37.05
CA LEU A 7 17.64 62.01 -37.41
C LEU A 7 17.44 62.39 -38.91
N PRO A 8 16.22 62.71 -39.37
CA PRO A 8 14.91 62.04 -39.28
C PRO A 8 14.32 61.86 -40.70
N ASP A 9 13.12 61.30 -40.86
CA ASP A 9 12.06 62.02 -41.57
C ASP A 9 10.72 61.29 -41.52
N ARG A 10 9.69 62.06 -41.13
CA ARG A 10 8.28 61.68 -41.24
C ARG A 10 7.87 61.89 -42.70
N VAL A 11 7.46 60.82 -43.38
CA VAL A 11 6.64 60.93 -44.59
C VAL A 11 5.27 60.33 -44.33
N ARG A 12 4.26 61.10 -44.72
CA ARG A 12 2.83 60.92 -44.47
C ARG A 12 2.26 59.72 -45.23
N SER A 13 1.42 58.98 -44.50
CA SER A 13 0.13 58.38 -44.90
C SER A 13 -0.15 58.22 -46.40
N ARG A 14 -0.36 56.95 -46.81
CA ARG A 14 -1.47 56.56 -47.69
C ARG A 14 -1.96 55.17 -47.30
N THR A 15 -3.26 55.12 -47.07
CA THR A 15 -4.08 53.96 -46.71
C THR A 15 -3.97 52.82 -47.71
N SER A 16 -3.88 51.59 -47.22
CA SER A 16 -4.24 50.41 -47.99
C SER A 16 -4.86 49.39 -47.03
N THR A 17 -6.13 49.14 -47.28
CA THR A 17 -7.03 48.17 -46.67
C THR A 17 -6.36 46.79 -46.67
N LEU A 18 -6.14 46.19 -45.49
CA LEU A 18 -5.77 44.78 -45.37
C LEU A 18 -6.87 44.06 -44.61
N ALA A 19 -7.42 43.08 -45.32
CA ALA A 19 -8.57 42.28 -44.94
C ALA A 19 -8.31 41.48 -43.66
N LEU A 20 -9.40 41.34 -42.91
CA LEU A 20 -9.58 40.47 -41.76
C LEU A 20 -9.23 39.02 -42.13
N ALA A 21 -8.26 38.41 -41.45
CA ALA A 21 -8.07 36.96 -41.44
C ALA A 21 -8.09 36.48 -39.99
N THR A 22 -9.29 36.37 -39.43
CA THR A 22 -9.52 35.72 -38.14
C THR A 22 -9.33 34.22 -38.34
N VAL A 23 -8.19 33.67 -37.93
CA VAL A 23 -8.00 32.22 -37.82
C VAL A 23 -8.82 31.76 -36.61
N ALA A 24 -10.09 31.42 -36.83
CA ALA A 24 -10.89 30.70 -35.85
C ALA A 24 -10.38 29.26 -35.81
N ALA A 25 -9.46 28.98 -34.89
CA ALA A 25 -9.06 27.61 -34.57
C ALA A 25 -10.26 26.88 -33.94
N LEU A 26 -10.98 26.11 -34.76
CA LEU A 26 -11.93 25.11 -34.28
C LEU A 26 -11.14 24.04 -33.52
N PHE A 27 -11.06 24.18 -32.20
CA PHE A 27 -10.81 23.06 -31.32
C PHE A 27 -12.02 22.13 -31.42
N ALA A 28 -11.98 21.19 -32.36
CA ALA A 28 -12.86 20.03 -32.35
C ALA A 28 -12.54 19.25 -31.07
N ALA A 29 -13.33 19.51 -30.02
CA ALA A 29 -13.35 18.70 -28.82
C ALA A 29 -13.76 17.29 -29.23
N SER A 30 -12.78 16.43 -29.48
CA SER A 30 -13.03 15.01 -29.63
C SER A 30 -13.62 14.55 -28.30
N PRO A 31 -14.87 14.07 -28.25
CA PRO A 31 -15.36 13.45 -27.04
C PRO A 31 -14.46 12.24 -26.82
N VAL A 32 -13.65 12.28 -25.77
CA VAL A 32 -12.97 11.09 -25.27
C VAL A 32 -14.09 10.19 -24.76
N VAL A 33 -14.64 9.37 -25.66
CA VAL A 33 -15.53 8.27 -25.31
C VAL A 33 -14.68 7.33 -24.47
N ARG A 34 -14.78 7.48 -23.15
CA ARG A 34 -14.36 6.43 -22.21
C ARG A 34 -15.31 5.28 -22.49
N ALA A 35 -14.89 4.32 -23.32
CA ALA A 35 -15.60 3.07 -23.46
C ALA A 35 -15.71 2.45 -22.07
N GLN A 36 -16.86 2.63 -21.42
CA GLN A 36 -17.16 1.95 -20.17
C GLN A 36 -17.38 0.50 -20.56
N ASP A 37 -16.41 -0.37 -20.25
CA ASP A 37 -16.58 -1.80 -20.38
C ASP A 37 -17.82 -2.19 -19.55
N PRO A 38 -18.92 -2.63 -20.19
CA PRO A 38 -20.20 -2.86 -19.52
C PRO A 38 -20.11 -3.97 -18.45
N GLY A 39 -19.06 -4.81 -18.49
CA GLY A 39 -18.77 -5.82 -17.48
C GLY A 39 -17.89 -5.32 -16.33
N ALA A 40 -17.32 -4.12 -16.39
CA ALA A 40 -16.35 -3.64 -15.40
C ALA A 40 -16.93 -3.58 -13.98
N ALA A 41 -18.15 -3.06 -13.83
CA ALA A 41 -18.80 -2.96 -12.53
C ALA A 41 -19.04 -4.34 -11.90
N GLN A 42 -19.48 -5.32 -12.71
CA GLN A 42 -19.73 -6.69 -12.27
C GLN A 42 -18.42 -7.41 -11.90
N ARG A 43 -17.34 -7.19 -12.67
CA ARG A 43 -16.01 -7.71 -12.32
C ARG A 43 -15.52 -7.13 -11.00
N VAL A 44 -15.60 -5.82 -10.80
CA VAL A 44 -15.21 -5.18 -9.53
C VAL A 44 -16.05 -5.71 -8.37
N ALA A 45 -17.36 -5.88 -8.53
CA ALA A 45 -18.21 -6.46 -7.49
C ALA A 45 -17.78 -7.88 -7.10
N ARG A 46 -17.43 -8.73 -8.07
CA ARG A 46 -16.90 -10.07 -7.82
C ARG A 46 -15.56 -10.04 -7.07
N LEU A 47 -14.65 -9.14 -7.44
CA LEU A 47 -13.35 -8.99 -6.76
C LEU A 47 -13.52 -8.48 -5.33
N ARG A 48 -14.43 -7.53 -5.11
CA ARG A 48 -14.76 -7.03 -3.77
C ARG A 48 -15.31 -8.14 -2.87
N ALA A 49 -16.12 -9.05 -3.42
CA ALA A 49 -16.64 -10.19 -2.67
C ALA A 49 -15.52 -11.13 -2.17
N LEU A 50 -14.42 -11.28 -2.92
CA LEU A 50 -13.25 -12.04 -2.45
C LEU A 50 -12.56 -11.37 -1.26
N MET A 51 -12.65 -10.05 -1.13
CA MET A 51 -12.02 -9.28 -0.04
C MET A 51 -12.84 -9.29 1.26
N THR A 52 -14.09 -9.74 1.23
CA THR A 52 -14.97 -9.75 2.42
C THR A 52 -14.34 -10.38 3.67
N PRO A 53 -13.62 -11.52 3.59
CA PRO A 53 -13.02 -12.13 4.78
C PRO A 53 -11.90 -11.29 5.44
N VAL A 54 -11.18 -10.45 4.68
CA VAL A 54 -10.09 -9.61 5.20
C VAL A 54 -10.51 -8.17 5.48
N ALA A 55 -11.68 -7.76 4.99
CA ALA A 55 -12.21 -6.41 5.19
C ALA A 55 -12.30 -5.97 6.68
N PRO A 56 -12.62 -6.85 7.66
CA PRO A 56 -12.65 -6.47 9.08
C PRO A 56 -11.30 -5.98 9.64
N LEU A 57 -10.17 -6.33 9.00
CA LEU A 57 -8.86 -5.83 9.41
C LEU A 57 -8.69 -4.34 9.13
N ALA A 58 -9.49 -3.74 8.24
CA ALA A 58 -9.41 -2.31 7.95
C ALA A 58 -9.67 -1.48 9.21
N GLY A 59 -8.82 -0.48 9.45
CA GLY A 59 -8.82 0.35 10.64
C GLY A 59 -7.41 0.58 11.19
N GLN A 60 -7.35 1.27 12.32
CA GLN A 60 -6.10 1.53 13.02
C GLN A 60 -6.01 0.63 14.23
N TRP A 61 -4.84 0.02 14.44
CA TRP A 61 -4.57 -0.91 15.51
C TRP A 61 -3.32 -0.50 16.26
N ALA A 62 -3.28 -0.78 17.56
CA ALA A 62 -2.06 -0.66 18.33
C ALA A 62 -2.04 -1.61 19.51
N GLY A 63 -0.83 -1.97 19.92
CA GLY A 63 -0.62 -2.81 21.09
C GLY A 63 0.82 -3.26 21.20
N ASP A 64 1.06 -4.23 22.07
CA ASP A 64 2.41 -4.70 22.34
C ASP A 64 2.78 -5.86 21.43
N ALA A 65 4.03 -5.88 20.99
CA ALA A 65 4.62 -6.99 20.26
C ALA A 65 5.97 -7.37 20.87
N ARG A 66 6.24 -8.67 20.88
CA ARG A 66 7.50 -9.27 21.28
C ARG A 66 8.13 -9.92 20.05
N ILE A 67 9.28 -9.43 19.64
CA ILE A 67 10.03 -9.94 18.48
C ILE A 67 11.27 -10.65 19.00
N VAL A 68 11.46 -11.90 18.62
CA VAL A 68 12.64 -12.68 19.01
C VAL A 68 13.77 -12.40 18.04
N THR A 69 14.87 -11.84 18.53
CA THR A 69 16.04 -11.45 17.71
C THR A 69 17.17 -12.46 17.78
N GLY A 70 17.06 -13.47 18.64
CA GLY A 70 18.03 -14.56 18.80
C GLY A 70 17.74 -15.39 20.05
N PRO A 71 18.60 -16.37 20.36
CA PRO A 71 18.46 -17.19 21.58
C PRO A 71 18.41 -16.32 22.84
N GLY A 72 17.28 -16.34 23.56
CA GLY A 72 17.09 -15.61 24.81
C GLY A 72 16.90 -14.08 24.69
N ALA A 73 17.03 -13.52 23.49
CA ALA A 73 16.87 -12.08 23.25
C ALA A 73 15.52 -11.77 22.61
N ALA A 74 14.83 -10.76 23.15
CA ALA A 74 13.58 -10.28 22.60
C ALA A 74 13.52 -8.75 22.64
N LEU A 75 13.07 -8.18 21.54
CA LEU A 75 12.75 -6.77 21.43
C LEU A 75 11.26 -6.60 21.73
N LEU A 76 10.97 -5.75 22.72
CA LEU A 76 9.60 -5.31 23.02
C LEU A 76 9.31 -4.02 22.26
N VAL A 77 8.23 -4.02 21.51
CA VAL A 77 7.81 -2.86 20.72
C VAL A 77 6.34 -2.53 20.96
N ARG A 78 6.04 -1.23 20.92
CA ARG A 78 4.69 -0.71 20.75
C ARG A 78 4.38 -0.69 19.25
N GLN A 79 3.63 -1.70 18.82
CA GLN A 79 3.22 -1.89 17.43
C GLN A 79 2.03 -1.01 17.09
N HIS A 80 2.03 -0.49 15.87
CA HIS A 80 0.93 0.24 15.25
C HIS A 80 0.69 -0.30 13.85
N GLU A 81 -0.56 -0.60 13.52
CA GLU A 81 -0.97 -0.96 12.15
C GLU A 81 -2.00 0.05 11.66
N ASP A 82 -1.82 0.52 10.43
CA ASP A 82 -2.76 1.37 9.70
C ASP A 82 -3.22 0.59 8.46
N VAL A 83 -4.47 0.17 8.47
CA VAL A 83 -5.03 -0.75 7.47
C VAL A 83 -6.15 -0.08 6.70
N VAL A 84 -5.98 0.06 5.39
CA VAL A 84 -6.90 0.78 4.51
C VAL A 84 -7.40 -0.13 3.40
N LEU A 85 -8.72 -0.22 3.27
CA LEU A 85 -9.34 -0.85 2.11
C LEU A 85 -9.45 0.18 0.96
N GLY A 86 -8.67 -0.04 -0.10
CA GLY A 86 -8.52 0.86 -1.24
C GLY A 86 -9.03 0.27 -2.56
N ALA A 87 -8.80 1.02 -3.65
CA ALA A 87 -9.08 0.58 -5.03
C ALA A 87 -10.50 0.02 -5.24
N SER A 88 -11.53 0.73 -4.76
CA SER A 88 -12.93 0.28 -4.81
C SER A 88 -13.20 -1.02 -4.02
N GLY A 89 -12.41 -1.32 -3.00
CA GLY A 89 -12.59 -2.49 -2.14
C GLY A 89 -11.90 -3.76 -2.63
N THR A 90 -10.94 -3.66 -3.54
CA THR A 90 -10.25 -4.83 -4.13
C THR A 90 -8.82 -5.01 -3.63
N VAL A 91 -8.32 -4.05 -2.84
CA VAL A 91 -6.98 -4.05 -2.26
C VAL A 91 -7.06 -3.62 -0.80
N LEU A 92 -6.40 -4.35 0.10
CA LEU A 92 -6.17 -4.00 1.49
C LEU A 92 -4.68 -3.64 1.64
N LEU A 93 -4.41 -2.42 2.07
CA LEU A 93 -3.07 -1.89 2.34
C LEU A 93 -2.86 -1.93 3.85
N ILE A 94 -1.74 -2.46 4.31
CA ILE A 94 -1.37 -2.59 5.72
C ILE A 94 -0.03 -1.89 5.89
N ARG A 95 0.08 -0.94 6.83
CA ARG A 95 1.34 -0.29 7.19
C ARG A 95 1.60 -0.49 8.68
N GLY A 96 2.69 -1.20 8.98
CA GLY A 96 3.12 -1.53 10.33
C GLY A 96 4.32 -0.70 10.78
N THR A 97 4.28 -0.20 12.01
CA THR A 97 5.41 0.47 12.66
C THR A 97 5.55 0.03 14.10
N GLY A 98 6.70 -0.54 14.44
CA GLY A 98 7.07 -0.92 15.80
C GLY A 98 8.05 0.10 16.40
N ARG A 99 7.71 0.63 17.57
CA ARG A 99 8.58 1.54 18.34
C ARG A 99 9.10 0.86 19.60
N THR A 100 10.39 0.97 19.88
CA THR A 100 10.97 0.36 21.08
C THR A 100 10.41 0.99 22.36
N THR A 101 10.21 0.17 23.38
CA THR A 101 9.81 0.61 24.73
C THR A 101 11.02 0.84 25.64
N GLU A 102 12.25 0.62 25.16
CA GLU A 102 13.46 0.81 25.95
C GLU A 102 13.65 2.28 26.36
N PRO A 103 14.00 2.58 27.62
CA PRO A 103 14.15 3.95 28.09
C PRO A 103 15.21 4.77 27.34
N SER A 104 16.30 4.13 26.91
CA SER A 104 17.45 4.76 26.24
C SER A 104 17.16 5.22 24.81
N ALA A 105 16.15 4.66 24.15
CA ALA A 105 15.81 4.93 22.75
C ALA A 105 14.30 5.16 22.58
N ARG A 106 13.64 5.67 23.63
CA ARG A 106 12.18 5.79 23.74
C ARG A 106 11.55 6.32 22.45
N ASP A 107 10.54 5.59 21.97
CA ASP A 107 9.73 5.90 20.79
C ASP A 107 10.47 5.87 19.44
N SER A 108 11.72 5.41 19.40
CA SER A 108 12.44 5.17 18.15
C SER A 108 11.77 4.05 17.36
N VAL A 109 11.57 4.27 16.06
CA VAL A 109 11.11 3.24 15.13
C VAL A 109 12.22 2.22 14.95
N VAL A 110 11.92 0.97 15.28
CA VAL A 110 12.85 -0.18 15.18
C VAL A 110 12.32 -1.26 14.24
N PHE A 111 11.08 -1.10 13.77
CA PHE A 111 10.46 -1.96 12.80
C PHE A 111 9.51 -1.14 11.92
N GLU A 112 9.61 -1.31 10.60
CA GLU A 112 8.68 -0.74 9.64
C GLU A 112 8.44 -1.75 8.51
N ALA A 113 7.18 -1.99 8.18
CA ALA A 113 6.79 -2.93 7.15
C ALA A 113 5.50 -2.49 6.45
N ALA A 114 5.29 -2.99 5.24
CA ALA A 114 4.03 -2.84 4.53
C ALA A 114 3.55 -4.18 3.99
N GLY A 115 2.24 -4.40 4.03
CA GLY A 115 1.55 -5.55 3.45
C GLY A 115 0.49 -5.09 2.45
N ILE A 116 0.30 -5.86 1.39
CA ILE A 116 -0.77 -5.66 0.41
C ILE A 116 -1.47 -6.99 0.22
N ILE A 117 -2.78 -7.03 0.47
CA ILE A 117 -3.64 -8.15 0.10
C ILE A 117 -4.55 -7.68 -1.03
N TRP A 118 -4.62 -8.43 -2.13
CA TRP A 118 -5.47 -8.05 -3.26
C TRP A 118 -6.21 -9.24 -3.86
N ALA A 119 -7.36 -8.96 -4.48
CA ALA A 119 -8.09 -9.93 -5.27
C ALA A 119 -7.45 -10.05 -6.67
N ASP A 120 -6.82 -11.18 -6.96
CA ASP A 120 -6.28 -11.50 -8.28
C ASP A 120 -7.42 -11.94 -9.20
N ALA A 121 -7.73 -11.10 -10.20
CA ALA A 121 -8.82 -11.36 -11.12
C ALA A 121 -8.60 -12.55 -12.06
N GLN A 122 -7.34 -12.87 -12.37
CA GLN A 122 -7.01 -14.00 -13.25
C GLN A 122 -7.05 -15.31 -12.46
N ALA A 123 -6.49 -15.30 -11.25
CA ALA A 123 -6.42 -16.49 -10.41
C ALA A 123 -7.70 -16.73 -9.58
N GLY A 124 -8.60 -15.75 -9.49
CA GLY A 124 -9.85 -15.87 -8.73
C GLY A 124 -9.65 -16.06 -7.23
N LYS A 125 -8.53 -15.58 -6.67
CA LYS A 125 -8.14 -15.76 -5.27
C LYS A 125 -7.49 -14.51 -4.69
N LEU A 126 -7.37 -14.46 -3.37
CA LEU A 126 -6.56 -13.46 -2.70
C LEU A 126 -5.06 -13.78 -2.85
N ARG A 127 -4.24 -12.75 -2.98
CA ARG A 127 -2.78 -12.82 -2.91
C ARG A 127 -2.27 -11.81 -1.92
N MET A 128 -1.06 -12.06 -1.42
CA MET A 128 -0.40 -11.19 -0.46
C MET A 128 1.04 -10.92 -0.87
N ARG A 129 1.47 -9.67 -0.67
CA ARG A 129 2.86 -9.25 -0.80
C ARG A 129 3.24 -8.45 0.42
N ALA A 130 4.44 -8.67 0.94
CA ALA A 130 4.96 -7.96 2.10
C ALA A 130 6.31 -7.32 1.77
N TYR A 131 6.57 -6.18 2.40
CA TYR A 131 7.73 -5.35 2.21
C TYR A 131 8.37 -5.00 3.54
N ARG A 132 9.69 -5.10 3.62
CA ARG A 132 10.45 -4.71 4.81
C ARG A 132 11.89 -4.39 4.45
N GLU A 133 12.39 -3.23 4.88
CA GLU A 133 13.80 -2.82 4.69
C GLU A 133 14.30 -2.97 3.24
N GLY A 134 13.47 -2.59 2.26
CA GLY A 134 13.79 -2.70 0.84
C GLY A 134 13.64 -4.11 0.24
N ASN A 135 13.35 -5.12 1.05
CA ASN A 135 13.03 -6.47 0.59
C ASN A 135 11.53 -6.60 0.31
N GLU A 136 11.19 -7.46 -0.65
CA GLU A 136 9.81 -7.88 -0.91
C GLU A 136 9.70 -9.40 -0.93
N ILE A 137 8.55 -9.91 -0.51
CA ILE A 137 8.16 -11.30 -0.67
C ILE A 137 6.73 -11.38 -1.15
N GLU A 138 6.45 -12.36 -1.99
CA GLU A 138 5.07 -12.79 -2.23
C GLU A 138 4.76 -13.97 -1.31
N ALA A 139 3.73 -13.83 -0.50
CA ALA A 139 3.41 -14.78 0.57
C ALA A 139 2.32 -15.77 0.12
N ASP A 140 2.45 -16.99 0.62
CA ASP A 140 1.29 -17.89 0.73
C ASP A 140 0.26 -17.22 1.65
N LEU A 141 -1.01 -17.25 1.25
CA LEU A 141 -2.11 -16.66 2.01
C LEU A 141 -3.29 -17.65 2.08
N ALA A 142 -3.77 -17.90 3.29
CA ALA A 142 -4.99 -18.63 3.54
C ALA A 142 -5.87 -17.84 4.51
N VAL A 143 -7.11 -17.56 4.10
CA VAL A 143 -8.06 -16.76 4.89
C VAL A 143 -9.27 -17.61 5.25
N ARG A 144 -9.68 -17.52 6.52
CA ARG A 144 -10.93 -18.07 7.06
C ARG A 144 -11.71 -16.91 7.71
N ALA A 145 -12.84 -17.22 8.36
CA ALA A 145 -13.77 -16.19 8.85
C ALA A 145 -13.13 -15.20 9.84
N ASP A 146 -12.30 -15.69 10.75
CA ASP A 146 -11.70 -14.95 11.88
C ASP A 146 -10.18 -15.15 11.96
N THR A 147 -9.61 -15.84 10.98
CA THR A 147 -8.20 -16.19 10.95
C THR A 147 -7.59 -15.97 9.58
N LEU A 148 -6.39 -15.41 9.57
CA LEU A 148 -5.56 -15.21 8.39
C LEU A 148 -4.20 -15.87 8.66
N GLU A 149 -3.84 -16.85 7.85
CA GLU A 149 -2.51 -17.44 7.85
C GLU A 149 -1.74 -16.95 6.63
N TRP A 150 -0.52 -16.50 6.86
CA TRP A 150 0.38 -16.13 5.78
C TRP A 150 1.81 -16.58 6.06
N GLY A 151 2.61 -16.79 5.02
CA GLY A 151 3.97 -17.27 5.20
C GLY A 151 4.77 -17.31 3.91
N PHE A 152 6.06 -17.58 4.06
CA PHE A 152 7.01 -17.62 2.95
C PHE A 152 8.22 -18.49 3.31
N ALA A 153 8.89 -19.00 2.28
CA ALA A 153 10.14 -19.75 2.44
C ALA A 153 11.31 -18.80 2.73
N VAL A 154 12.25 -19.26 3.54
CA VAL A 154 13.53 -18.59 3.80
C VAL A 154 14.65 -19.63 3.80
N PRO A 155 15.93 -19.25 3.68
CA PRO A 155 17.02 -20.21 3.85
C PRO A 155 16.90 -20.99 5.16
N GLY A 156 16.89 -22.33 5.08
CA GLY A 156 16.82 -23.22 6.24
C GLY A 156 15.42 -23.54 6.77
N GLY A 157 14.34 -23.01 6.17
CA GLY A 157 12.98 -23.32 6.61
C GLY A 157 11.89 -22.45 5.98
N ARG A 158 10.82 -22.21 6.73
CA ARG A 158 9.75 -21.29 6.35
C ARG A 158 9.29 -20.46 7.55
N VAL A 159 8.79 -19.27 7.28
CA VAL A 159 8.10 -18.46 8.28
C VAL A 159 6.60 -18.59 8.07
N ARG A 160 5.85 -18.71 9.16
CA ARG A 160 4.38 -18.78 9.15
C ARG A 160 3.82 -17.90 10.25
N TYR A 161 2.91 -17.02 9.89
CA TYR A 161 2.16 -16.15 10.77
C TYR A 161 0.70 -16.58 10.77
N VAL A 162 0.10 -16.59 11.96
CA VAL A 162 -1.33 -16.80 12.13
C VAL A 162 -1.88 -15.59 12.87
N ILE A 163 -2.82 -14.90 12.23
CA ILE A 163 -3.58 -13.79 12.78
C ILE A 163 -4.96 -14.32 13.15
N ALA A 164 -5.34 -14.19 14.41
CA ALA A 164 -6.72 -14.29 14.86
C ALA A 164 -7.24 -12.88 15.08
N PHE A 165 -8.35 -12.52 14.44
CA PHE A 165 -8.91 -11.17 14.53
C PHE A 165 -10.42 -11.20 14.76
N GLY A 166 -10.89 -10.24 15.53
CA GLY A 166 -12.30 -9.98 15.78
C GLY A 166 -12.66 -8.54 15.47
N ASN A 167 -13.78 -8.07 16.02
CA ASN A 167 -14.21 -6.69 15.82
C ASN A 167 -13.16 -5.70 16.30
N ASP A 168 -12.61 -5.90 17.49
CA ASP A 168 -11.68 -4.94 18.13
C ASP A 168 -10.35 -5.56 18.55
N THR A 169 -10.14 -6.85 18.29
CA THR A 169 -8.94 -7.58 18.69
C THR A 169 -8.18 -8.12 17.48
N TRP A 170 -6.85 -8.08 17.58
CA TRP A 170 -5.92 -8.75 16.65
C TRP A 170 -4.85 -9.42 17.49
N HIS A 171 -4.70 -10.74 17.36
CA HIS A 171 -3.59 -11.49 17.94
C HIS A 171 -2.86 -12.21 16.81
N GLU A 172 -1.58 -11.90 16.66
CA GLU A 172 -0.75 -12.55 15.65
C GLU A 172 0.45 -13.24 16.29
N VAL A 173 0.71 -14.46 15.84
CA VAL A 173 1.85 -15.26 16.26
C VAL A 173 2.58 -15.75 15.02
N GLY A 174 3.89 -15.52 14.97
CA GLY A 174 4.75 -16.00 13.90
C GLY A 174 5.74 -17.03 14.39
N HIS A 175 5.95 -18.04 13.57
CA HIS A 175 6.87 -19.14 13.82
C HIS A 175 7.83 -19.31 12.64
N PHE A 176 9.10 -19.57 12.96
CA PHE A 176 10.04 -20.21 12.06
C PHE A 176 9.89 -21.73 12.17
N LEU A 177 9.77 -22.39 11.03
CA LEU A 177 9.57 -23.82 10.90
C LEU A 177 10.75 -24.41 10.12
N ARG A 178 11.38 -25.44 10.69
CA ARG A 178 12.47 -26.20 10.07
C ARG A 178 12.15 -27.68 10.13
N ASP A 179 12.47 -28.40 9.06
CA ASP A 179 12.21 -29.84 8.99
C ASP A 179 12.92 -30.60 10.12
N GLY A 180 12.19 -31.49 10.77
CA GLY A 180 12.68 -32.29 11.88
C GLY A 180 12.89 -31.53 13.20
N ALA A 181 12.49 -30.26 13.30
CA ALA A 181 12.58 -29.46 14.53
C ALA A 181 11.20 -28.92 14.96
N PRO A 182 10.98 -28.70 16.27
CA PRO A 182 9.77 -28.03 16.73
C PRO A 182 9.70 -26.58 16.22
N PRO A 183 8.49 -26.02 16.00
CA PRO A 183 8.31 -24.62 15.66
C PRO A 183 8.98 -23.68 16.66
N TYR A 184 9.66 -22.66 16.15
CA TYR A 184 10.29 -21.61 16.95
C TYR A 184 9.52 -20.30 16.81
N GLN A 185 8.90 -19.81 17.87
CA GLN A 185 8.16 -18.54 17.82
C GLN A 185 9.12 -17.36 17.63
N VAL A 186 8.89 -16.58 16.58
CA VAL A 186 9.71 -15.41 16.20
C VAL A 186 9.01 -14.08 16.50
N ILE A 187 7.67 -14.07 16.55
CA ILE A 187 6.90 -12.90 16.94
C ILE A 187 5.63 -13.31 17.69
N GLU A 188 5.19 -12.44 18.56
CA GLU A 188 3.81 -12.40 19.02
C GLU A 188 3.38 -10.95 19.24
N MET A 189 2.21 -10.58 18.73
CA MET A 189 1.64 -9.25 18.92
C MET A 189 0.17 -9.33 19.30
N ARG A 190 -0.25 -8.46 20.21
CA ARG A 190 -1.65 -8.30 20.63
C ARG A 190 -2.03 -6.85 20.43
N LEU A 191 -2.89 -6.59 19.46
CA LEU A 191 -3.35 -5.26 19.12
C LEU A 191 -4.82 -5.10 19.45
N GLN A 192 -5.18 -3.87 19.77
CA GLN A 192 -6.54 -3.41 19.94
C GLN A 192 -6.84 -2.37 18.87
N ARG A 193 -8.07 -2.36 18.39
CA ARG A 193 -8.54 -1.31 17.50
C ARG A 193 -8.50 0.04 18.23
N LYS A 194 -7.98 1.07 17.57
CA LYS A 194 -8.06 2.44 18.08
C LYS A 194 -9.48 2.96 17.89
N ARG A 195 -10.00 3.59 18.95
CA ARG A 195 -11.30 4.29 18.92
C ARG A 195 -11.17 5.66 18.28
#